data_AF-D7F0A5-F1
#
_entry.id   AF-D7F0A5-F1
#
_cell.length_a   1.000
_cell.length_b   1.000
_cell.length_c   1.000
_cell.angle_alpha   90.00
_cell.angle_beta   90.00
_cell.angle_gamma   90.00
#
_symmetry.space_group_name_H-M   'P 1'
#
loop_
_entity.id
_entity.type
_entity.pdbx_description
1 polymer ?
#
loop_
_entity_poly.entity_id
_entity_poly.type
_entity_poly.pdbx_seq_one_letter_code
_entity_poly.pdbx_strand_id
1 'polypeptide(L)' 'FDCLFELLEHYVAAPRRMLGAPLRQRRVRPLQELCRQRIVATVGRENLARIPLNPVLRDYLSSFPF' A
#
# COMPACT_ATOMS: atom_id res chain seq x y z
N PHE A 1 -13.03 -6.31 -7.98
CA PHE A 1 -12.29 -5.97 -6.76
C PHE A 1 -12.54 -7.11 -5.82
N ASP A 2 -11.49 -7.83 -5.47
CA ASP A 2 -11.59 -9.02 -4.62
C ASP A 2 -11.26 -8.66 -3.16
N CYS A 3 -10.71 -7.46 -2.94
CA CYS A 3 -10.44 -6.88 -1.63
C CYS A 3 -10.98 -5.44 -1.52
N LEU A 4 -11.48 -5.07 -0.33
CA LEU A 4 -11.98 -3.72 -0.04
C LEU A 4 -10.91 -2.63 -0.30
N PHE A 5 -9.66 -2.92 0.00
CA PHE A 5 -8.58 -1.94 -0.18
C PHE A 5 -8.23 -1.70 -1.65
N GLU A 6 -8.47 -2.68 -2.53
CA GLU A 6 -8.35 -2.47 -3.99
C GLU A 6 -9.41 -1.51 -4.52
N LEU A 7 -10.63 -1.60 -3.99
CA LEU A 7 -11.71 -0.67 -4.32
C LEU A 7 -11.32 0.75 -3.90
N LEU A 8 -10.83 0.92 -2.67
CA LEU A 8 -10.38 2.22 -2.16
C LEU A 8 -9.22 2.79 -2.98
N GLU A 9 -8.20 1.99 -3.26
CA GLU A 9 -7.05 2.38 -4.08
C GLU A 9 -7.50 2.86 -5.46
N HIS A 10 -8.42 2.13 -6.12
CA HIS A 10 -8.97 2.51 -7.41
C HIS A 10 -9.64 3.88 -7.39
N TYR A 11 -10.50 4.16 -6.41
CA TYR A 11 -11.20 5.44 -6.32
C TYR A 11 -10.31 6.60 -5.85
N VAL A 12 -9.21 6.32 -5.13
CA VAL A 12 -8.17 7.30 -4.77
C VAL A 12 -7.31 7.65 -6.00
N ALA A 13 -6.97 6.66 -6.82
CA ALA A 13 -6.15 6.86 -8.02
C ALA A 13 -6.95 7.38 -9.23
N ALA A 14 -8.28 7.21 -9.23
CA ALA A 14 -9.14 7.61 -10.33
C ALA A 14 -9.01 9.11 -10.66
N PRO A 15 -9.07 9.52 -11.95
CA PRO A 15 -8.97 10.92 -12.36
C PRO A 15 -10.01 11.84 -11.71
N ARG A 16 -11.19 11.28 -11.41
CA ARG A 16 -12.29 11.99 -10.74
C ARG A 16 -11.99 12.32 -9.27
N ARG A 17 -10.97 11.69 -8.67
CA ARG A 17 -10.52 11.90 -7.27
C ARG A 17 -11.67 11.98 -6.27
N MET A 18 -12.65 11.07 -6.39
CA MET A 18 -13.80 11.01 -5.49
C MET A 18 -13.37 10.75 -4.05
N LEU A 19 -12.26 10.01 -3.87
CA LEU A 19 -11.60 9.83 -2.59
C LEU A 19 -10.27 10.60 -2.57
N GLY A 20 -10.11 11.44 -1.56
CA GLY A 20 -8.86 12.15 -1.27
C GLY A 20 -7.96 11.40 -0.29
N ALA A 21 -7.20 12.14 0.51
CA ALA A 21 -6.37 11.54 1.55
C ALA A 21 -7.25 10.93 2.68
N PRO A 22 -6.96 9.70 3.14
CA PRO A 22 -7.74 9.05 4.18
C PRO A 22 -7.56 9.75 5.54
N LEU A 23 -8.67 9.95 6.26
CA LEU A 23 -8.64 10.44 7.63
C LEU A 23 -8.31 9.28 8.59
N ARG A 24 -7.11 9.31 9.17
CA ARG A 24 -6.64 8.29 10.12
C ARG A 24 -6.83 8.74 11.56
N GLN A 25 -7.12 7.79 12.46
CA GLN A 25 -7.17 8.02 13.90
C GLN A 25 -5.84 8.59 14.42
N ARG A 26 -4.71 7.97 14.01
CA ARG A 26 -3.37 8.49 14.25
C ARG A 26 -2.86 9.20 13.01
N ARG A 27 -2.63 10.52 13.11
CA ARG A 27 -2.19 11.36 11.97
C ARG A 27 -0.78 11.03 11.49
N VAL A 28 0.16 10.81 12.43
CA VAL A 28 1.55 10.49 12.10
C VAL A 28 1.70 8.98 11.97
N ARG A 29 1.94 8.52 10.74
CA ARG A 29 2.21 7.12 10.44
C ARG A 29 3.58 6.68 10.93
N PRO A 30 3.75 5.42 11.36
CA PRO A 30 5.05 4.81 11.53
C PRO A 30 5.86 4.85 10.23
N LEU A 31 7.18 4.94 10.34
CA LEU A 31 8.09 4.93 9.20
C LEU A 31 7.91 3.67 8.34
N GLN A 32 7.66 2.53 8.98
CA GLN A 32 7.45 1.25 8.30
C GLN A 32 6.26 1.30 7.32
N GLU A 33 5.14 1.92 7.72
CA GLU A 33 3.96 2.07 6.84
C GLU A 33 4.24 3.03 5.68
N LEU A 34 4.99 4.11 5.94
CA LEU A 34 5.41 5.07 4.90
C LEU A 34 6.30 4.38 3.86
N CYS A 35 7.29 3.61 4.32
CA CYS A 35 8.17 2.82 3.47
C CYS A 35 7.38 1.77 2.68
N ARG A 36 6.47 1.02 3.33
CA ARG A 36 5.64 0.02 2.67
C ARG A 36 4.83 0.63 1.52
N GLN A 37 4.10 1.71 1.79
CA GLN A 37 3.32 2.39 0.76
C GLN A 37 4.21 2.80 -0.42
N ARG A 38 5.40 3.35 -0.14
CA ARG A 38 6.29 3.81 -1.19
C ARG A 38 6.84 2.65 -2.03
N ILE A 39 7.24 1.55 -1.39
CA ILE A 39 7.76 0.36 -2.06
C ILE A 39 6.70 -0.25 -2.97
N VAL A 40 5.48 -0.45 -2.46
CA VAL A 40 4.36 -1.02 -3.23
C VAL A 40 4.02 -0.13 -4.43
N ALA A 41 3.94 1.19 -4.24
CA ALA A 41 3.66 2.13 -5.31
C ALA A 41 4.74 2.15 -6.41
N THR A 42 6.00 1.85 -6.08
CA THR A 42 7.10 1.84 -7.06
C THR A 42 7.31 0.50 -7.75
N VAL A 43 7.15 -0.61 -7.02
CA VAL A 43 7.49 -1.94 -7.52
C VAL A 43 6.27 -2.67 -8.06
N GLY A 44 5.09 -2.36 -7.54
CA GLY A 44 3.85 -3.10 -7.80
C GLY A 44 3.75 -4.34 -6.91
N ARG A 45 2.51 -4.66 -6.54
CA ARG A 45 2.16 -5.79 -5.66
C ARG A 45 2.60 -7.14 -6.22
N GLU A 46 2.54 -7.31 -7.53
CA GLU A 46 2.95 -8.53 -8.26
C GLU A 46 4.46 -8.77 -8.25
N ASN A 47 5.27 -7.73 -8.04
CA ASN A 47 6.72 -7.82 -8.07
C ASN A 47 7.36 -7.87 -6.67
N LEU A 48 6.57 -7.81 -5.59
CA LEU A 48 7.11 -7.82 -4.21
C LEU A 48 7.97 -9.06 -3.91
N ALA A 49 7.61 -10.21 -4.48
CA ALA A 49 8.37 -11.45 -4.33
C ALA A 49 9.78 -11.39 -4.95
N ARG A 50 10.01 -10.49 -5.92
CA ARG A 50 11.28 -10.34 -6.63
C ARG A 50 12.29 -9.46 -5.88
N ILE A 51 11.85 -8.72 -4.86
CA ILE A 51 12.74 -7.84 -4.10
C ILE A 51 13.64 -8.70 -3.20
N PRO A 52 14.97 -8.49 -3.22
CA PRO A 52 15.91 -9.19 -2.35
C PRO A 52 15.81 -8.65 -0.91
N LEU A 53 14.77 -9.09 -0.21
CA LEU A 53 14.51 -8.78 1.19
C LEU A 53 14.52 -10.06 2.02
N ASN A 54 14.73 -9.90 3.33
CA ASN A 54 14.53 -10.99 4.26
C ASN A 54 13.04 -11.41 4.28
N PRO A 55 12.73 -12.66 4.70
CA PRO A 55 11.36 -13.16 4.71
C PRO A 55 10.42 -12.31 5.59
N VAL A 56 10.89 -11.87 6.75
CA VAL A 56 10.08 -11.06 7.69
C VAL A 56 9.60 -9.75 7.06
N LEU A 57 10.46 -9.03 6.36
CA LEU A 57 10.08 -7.80 5.67
C LEU A 57 9.21 -8.09 4.44
N ARG A 58 9.45 -9.20 3.75
CA ARG A 58 8.59 -9.63 2.63
C ARG A 58 7.17 -9.92 3.11
N ASP A 59 7.02 -10.60 4.24
CA ASP A 59 5.73 -10.88 4.85
C ASP A 59 5.06 -9.58 5.32
N TYR A 60 5.84 -8.66 5.90
CA TYR A 60 5.33 -7.33 6.27
C TYR A 60 4.79 -6.55 5.06
N LEU A 61 5.50 -6.54 3.93
CA LEU A 61 5.01 -5.90 2.70
C LEU A 61 3.75 -6.60 2.16
N SER A 62 3.72 -7.92 2.21
CA SER A 62 2.61 -8.74 1.71
C SER A 62 1.36 -8.69 2.58
N SER A 63 1.50 -8.33 3.86
CA SER A 63 0.38 -8.20 4.79
C SER A 63 -0.63 -7.10 4.40
N PHE A 64 -0.17 -6.07 3.68
CA PHE A 64 -1.01 -4.98 3.19
C PHE A 64 -0.33 -4.30 1.99
N PRO A 65 -0.50 -4.86 0.77
CA PRO A 65 0.15 -4.38 -0.45
C PRO A 65 -0.70 -3.31 -1.15
N PHE A 66 -1.00 -2.22 -0.44
CA PHE A 66 -1.79 -1.06 -0.90
C PHE A 66 -1.19 0.27 -0.39
#